data_AF-A0A3D2EYZ1-F1
#
_entry.id   AF-A0A3D2EYZ1-F1
#
_cell.length_a   1.000
_cell.length_b   1.000
_cell.length_c   1.000
_cell.angle_alpha   90.00
_cell.angle_beta   90.00
_cell.angle_gamma   90.00
#
_symmetry.space_group_name_H-M   'P 1'
#
loop_
_entity.id
_entity.type
_entity.pdbx_description
1 polymer ?
#
loop_
_entity_poly.entity_id
_entity_poly.type
_entity_poly.pdbx_seq_one_letter_code
_entity_poly.pdbx_strand_id
1 'polypeptide(L)'
;MEEDKFTPDTLREFRKKNWELLSQEGNHVGIWKSNGRWYMDVSRVGKPSVEIIEEAQKASQLAIYDLEEGTEIVIGTIKDKEYNPIDEATNIFDRYQGQIGRPSGGGGGGSVPKVPEGVSASKKKGRRKTKETTVSGRDLLKAILAIAGESYEATVYVDGMQRTEQRAFAAGLRKLHVQIRLVRGLTDQADEFIRLADAVAGFLRDAMEGDEDMKKLYSRALKNSIINKD
;
A
#
# COMPACT_ATOMS: atom_id res chain seq x y z
N MET A 1 9.15 -7.03 25.24
CA MET A 1 8.93 -7.44 23.85
C MET A 1 10.27 -7.29 23.17
N GLU A 2 10.87 -8.39 22.72
CA GLU A 2 12.12 -8.33 21.96
C GLU A 2 11.90 -7.45 20.72
N GLU A 3 12.78 -6.47 20.50
CA GLU A 3 12.78 -5.61 19.32
C GLU A 3 12.86 -6.47 18.05
N ASP A 4 12.17 -6.02 16.99
CA ASP A 4 12.01 -6.71 15.72
C ASP A 4 13.38 -7.13 15.15
N LYS A 5 13.63 -8.45 15.09
CA LYS A 5 14.86 -9.05 14.56
C LYS A 5 15.01 -8.92 13.03
N PHE A 6 14.11 -8.20 12.37
CA PHE A 6 14.10 -8.02 10.92
C PHE A 6 14.65 -6.63 10.56
N THR A 7 15.97 -6.50 10.69
CA THR A 7 16.71 -5.28 10.33
C THR A 7 17.19 -5.35 8.87
N PRO A 8 17.64 -4.22 8.27
CA PRO A 8 18.29 -4.24 6.96
C PRO A 8 19.49 -5.19 6.88
N ASP A 9 20.23 -5.37 7.98
CA ASP A 9 21.34 -6.31 8.05
C ASP A 9 20.88 -7.76 8.00
N THR A 10 19.82 -8.09 8.74
CA THR A 10 19.21 -9.43 8.69
C THR A 10 18.70 -9.76 7.29
N LEU A 11 18.09 -8.79 6.60
CA LEU A 11 17.68 -8.95 5.20
C LEU A 11 18.86 -9.20 4.27
N ARG A 12 19.96 -8.44 4.43
CA ARG A 12 21.19 -8.64 3.65
C ARG A 12 21.78 -10.03 3.86
N GLU A 13 21.88 -10.47 5.11
CA GLU A 13 22.38 -11.80 5.46
C GLU A 13 21.48 -12.90 4.90
N PHE A 14 20.15 -12.76 5.02
CA PHE A 14 19.20 -13.69 4.45
C PHE A 14 19.37 -13.79 2.94
N ARG A 15 19.44 -12.67 2.22
CA ARG A 15 19.61 -12.66 0.76
C ARG A 15 20.92 -13.31 0.34
N LYS A 16 22.01 -13.03 1.07
CA LYS A 16 23.32 -13.66 0.81
C LYS A 16 23.27 -15.17 1.01
N LYS A 17 22.64 -15.63 2.11
CA LYS A 17 22.54 -17.06 2.44
C LYS A 17 21.66 -17.84 1.46
N ASN A 18 20.60 -17.20 0.94
CA ASN A 18 19.62 -17.85 0.06
C ASN A 18 19.76 -17.43 -1.41
N TRP A 19 20.90 -16.84 -1.79
CA TRP A 19 21.07 -16.22 -3.11
C TRP A 19 20.72 -17.17 -4.26
N GLU A 20 21.21 -18.41 -4.22
CA GLU A 20 20.98 -19.40 -5.27
C GLU A 20 19.49 -19.70 -5.51
N LEU A 21 18.69 -19.75 -4.43
CA LEU A 21 17.24 -19.94 -4.51
C LEU A 21 16.55 -18.67 -5.03
N LEU A 22 16.94 -17.50 -4.52
CA LEU A 22 16.36 -16.22 -4.89
C LEU A 22 16.70 -15.81 -6.33
N SER A 23 17.82 -16.29 -6.88
CA SER A 23 18.29 -15.99 -8.23
C SER A 23 17.76 -16.95 -9.31
N GLN A 24 16.91 -17.92 -8.94
CA GLN A 24 16.28 -18.79 -9.93
C GLN A 24 15.40 -17.99 -10.88
N GLU A 25 15.35 -18.39 -12.15
CA GLU A 25 14.53 -17.75 -13.16
C GLU A 25 13.05 -17.75 -12.76
N GLY A 26 12.38 -16.61 -12.96
CA GLY A 26 10.97 -16.42 -12.60
C GLY A 26 10.73 -16.02 -11.13
N ASN A 27 11.75 -16.04 -10.26
CA ASN A 27 11.64 -15.50 -8.91
C ASN A 27 11.85 -13.97 -8.91
N HIS A 28 10.99 -13.27 -8.17
CA HIS A 28 11.04 -11.84 -7.95
C HIS A 28 11.07 -11.58 -6.45
N VAL A 29 12.01 -10.75 -5.99
CA VAL A 29 12.15 -10.41 -4.58
C VAL A 29 11.70 -8.97 -4.37
N GLY A 30 10.62 -8.79 -3.62
CA GLY A 30 10.13 -7.47 -3.20
C GLY A 30 10.55 -7.19 -1.76
N ILE A 31 10.96 -5.95 -1.47
CA ILE A 31 11.22 -5.49 -0.09
C ILE A 31 10.49 -4.17 0.10
N TRP A 32 9.71 -4.04 1.18
CA TRP A 32 9.04 -2.79 1.53
C TRP A 32 9.00 -2.59 3.05
N LYS A 33 8.75 -1.34 3.47
CA LYS A 33 8.62 -0.97 4.88
C LYS A 33 7.20 -0.49 5.17
N SER A 34 6.56 -1.06 6.19
CA SER A 34 5.21 -0.65 6.63
C SER A 34 5.11 -0.71 8.15
N ASN A 35 4.49 0.29 8.77
CA ASN A 35 4.33 0.38 10.23
C ASN A 35 5.65 0.20 11.02
N GLY A 36 6.76 0.71 10.50
CA GLY A 36 8.08 0.58 11.11
C GLY A 36 8.75 -0.79 10.94
N ARG A 37 8.08 -1.76 10.28
CA ARG A 37 8.58 -3.11 10.03
C ARG A 37 9.01 -3.28 8.59
N TRP A 38 10.06 -4.08 8.38
CA TRP A 38 10.50 -4.50 7.06
C TRP A 38 9.82 -5.80 6.67
N TYR A 39 9.38 -5.84 5.42
CA TYR A 39 8.78 -7.00 4.79
C TYR A 39 9.60 -7.37 3.57
N MET A 40 9.71 -8.66 3.32
CA MET A 40 10.30 -9.19 2.10
C MET A 40 9.41 -10.31 1.60
N ASP A 41 9.07 -10.24 0.33
CA ASP A 41 8.32 -11.26 -0.38
C ASP A 41 9.19 -11.84 -1.51
N VAL A 42 8.97 -13.12 -1.79
CA VAL A 42 9.58 -13.82 -2.92
C VAL A 42 8.43 -14.39 -3.74
N SER A 43 8.10 -13.68 -4.81
CA SER A 43 6.99 -14.03 -5.69
C SER A 43 7.51 -14.73 -6.94
N ARG A 44 6.72 -15.63 -7.51
CA ARG A 44 6.97 -16.15 -8.86
C ARG A 44 6.08 -15.42 -9.85
N VAL A 45 6.65 -14.93 -10.94
CA VAL A 45 5.88 -14.29 -12.01
C VAL A 45 5.79 -15.26 -13.18
N GLY A 46 4.56 -15.55 -13.60
CA GLY A 46 4.27 -16.44 -14.72
C GLY A 46 3.08 -15.91 -15.50
N LYS A 47 2.84 -16.50 -16.68
CA LYS A 47 1.60 -16.24 -17.41
C LYS A 47 0.40 -16.74 -16.60
N PRO A 48 -0.73 -16.03 -16.59
CA PRO A 48 -1.92 -16.52 -15.91
C PRO A 48 -2.33 -17.88 -16.49
N SER A 49 -2.35 -18.90 -15.64
CA SER A 49 -2.75 -20.26 -16.02
C SER A 49 -3.36 -20.99 -14.81
N VAL A 50 -4.06 -22.09 -15.08
CA VAL A 50 -4.64 -22.94 -14.03
C VAL A 50 -3.54 -23.49 -13.13
N GLU A 51 -2.41 -23.89 -13.72
CA GLU A 51 -1.26 -24.47 -13.00
C GLU A 51 -0.67 -23.48 -11.99
N ILE A 52 -0.58 -22.19 -12.34
CA ILE A 52 -0.11 -21.14 -11.43
C ILE A 52 -1.06 -20.97 -10.24
N ILE A 53 -2.37 -21.02 -10.49
CA ILE A 53 -3.37 -20.94 -9.40
C ILE A 53 -3.26 -22.17 -8.50
N GLU A 54 -3.13 -23.37 -9.06
CA GLU A 54 -2.92 -24.58 -8.27
C GLU A 54 -1.64 -24.53 -7.43
N GLU A 55 -0.53 -24.07 -8.00
CA GLU A 55 0.75 -23.94 -7.28
C GLU A 55 0.62 -22.94 -6.13
N ALA A 56 -0.02 -21.80 -6.37
CA ALA A 56 -0.28 -20.79 -5.35
C ALA A 56 -1.17 -21.34 -4.22
N GLN A 57 -2.22 -22.11 -4.56
CA GLN A 57 -3.07 -22.77 -3.56
C GLN A 57 -2.30 -23.83 -2.76
N LYS A 58 -1.43 -24.63 -3.39
CA LYS A 58 -0.54 -25.60 -2.70
C LYS A 58 0.40 -24.90 -1.74
N ALA A 59 0.87 -23.70 -2.09
CA ALA A 59 1.67 -22.83 -1.23
C ALA A 59 0.84 -22.08 -0.16
N SER A 60 -0.47 -22.35 -0.06
CA SER A 60 -1.39 -21.67 0.88
C SER A 60 -1.41 -20.14 0.72
N GLN A 61 -1.19 -19.64 -0.50
CA GLN A 61 -1.27 -18.22 -0.81
C GLN A 61 -2.73 -17.75 -0.75
N LEU A 62 -2.96 -16.55 -0.22
CA LEU A 62 -4.32 -16.00 -0.09
C LEU A 62 -4.84 -15.43 -1.42
N ALA A 63 -3.93 -14.89 -2.24
CA ALA A 63 -4.25 -14.26 -3.49
C ALA A 63 -3.07 -14.32 -4.49
N ILE A 64 -3.37 -14.05 -5.75
CA ILE A 64 -2.42 -13.83 -6.84
C ILE A 64 -2.65 -12.41 -7.34
N TYR A 65 -1.57 -11.70 -7.67
CA TYR A 65 -1.67 -10.33 -8.19
C TYR A 65 -1.45 -10.34 -9.70
N ASP A 66 -2.42 -9.80 -10.45
CA ASP A 66 -2.29 -9.54 -11.87
C ASP A 66 -1.54 -8.21 -12.07
N LEU A 67 -0.35 -8.29 -12.66
CA LEU A 67 0.49 -7.13 -12.92
C LEU A 67 0.04 -6.30 -14.13
N GLU A 68 -0.69 -6.89 -15.08
CA GLU A 68 -1.16 -6.20 -16.28
C GLU A 68 -2.40 -5.36 -15.96
N GLU A 69 -3.38 -5.97 -15.29
CA GLU A 69 -4.62 -5.30 -14.90
C GLU A 69 -4.53 -4.57 -13.55
N GLY A 70 -3.48 -4.85 -12.75
CA GLY A 70 -3.33 -4.29 -11.41
C GLY A 70 -4.41 -4.74 -10.44
N THR A 71 -4.86 -6.00 -10.56
CA THR A 71 -5.96 -6.55 -9.76
C THR A 71 -5.52 -7.75 -8.91
N GLU A 72 -6.14 -7.91 -7.75
CA GLU A 72 -5.90 -9.04 -6.86
C GLU A 72 -6.95 -10.14 -7.09
N ILE A 73 -6.48 -11.36 -7.35
CA ILE A 73 -7.29 -12.56 -7.53
C ILE A 73 -7.22 -13.36 -6.23
N VAL A 74 -8.24 -13.27 -5.38
CA VAL A 74 -8.33 -14.07 -4.15
C VAL A 74 -8.45 -15.54 -4.51
N ILE A 75 -7.60 -16.41 -3.94
CA ILE A 75 -7.59 -17.86 -4.22
C ILE A 75 -7.85 -18.72 -2.98
N GLY A 76 -7.77 -18.13 -1.78
CA GLY A 76 -7.93 -18.84 -0.52
C GLY A 76 -8.22 -17.92 0.67
N THR A 77 -8.59 -18.53 1.79
CA THR A 77 -8.82 -17.83 3.06
C THR A 77 -8.19 -18.61 4.22
N ILE A 78 -7.80 -17.92 5.29
CA ILE A 78 -7.39 -18.58 6.54
C ILE A 78 -8.54 -18.48 7.54
N LYS A 79 -9.02 -19.63 8.00
CA LYS A 79 -10.02 -19.76 9.08
C LYS A 79 -9.47 -20.71 10.13
N ASP A 80 -9.55 -20.31 11.39
CA ASP A 80 -9.05 -21.11 12.51
C ASP A 80 -7.58 -21.58 12.36
N LYS A 81 -6.75 -20.74 11.72
CA LYS A 81 -5.34 -21.00 11.37
C LYS A 81 -5.12 -22.06 10.28
N GLU A 82 -6.18 -22.49 9.60
CA GLU A 82 -6.11 -23.42 8.48
C GLU A 82 -6.41 -22.71 7.16
N TYR A 83 -5.65 -23.06 6.13
CA TYR A 83 -5.86 -22.58 4.77
C TYR A 83 -7.04 -23.31 4.12
N ASN A 84 -7.94 -22.54 3.52
CA ASN A 84 -9.12 -23.03 2.84
C ASN A 84 -9.17 -22.41 1.44
N PRO A 85 -8.96 -23.17 0.35
CA PRO A 85 -9.12 -22.65 -1.01
C PRO A 85 -10.56 -22.18 -1.22
N ILE A 86 -10.76 -21.06 -1.91
CA ILE A 86 -12.12 -20.54 -2.14
C ILE A 86 -12.90 -21.38 -3.15
N ASP A 87 -12.19 -22.03 -4.08
CA ASP A 87 -12.72 -22.79 -5.20
C ASP A 87 -11.57 -23.60 -5.87
N GLU A 88 -11.91 -24.42 -6.86
CA GLU A 88 -10.95 -25.11 -7.72
C GLU A 88 -10.20 -24.11 -8.63
N ALA A 89 -8.93 -24.40 -8.92
CA ALA A 89 -8.08 -23.53 -9.73
C ALA A 89 -8.67 -23.23 -11.12
N THR A 90 -9.28 -24.23 -11.77
CA THR A 90 -9.96 -24.06 -13.07
C THR A 90 -11.11 -23.06 -12.97
N ASN A 91 -11.96 -23.17 -11.95
CA ASN A 91 -13.09 -22.26 -11.75
C ASN A 91 -12.63 -20.82 -11.46
N ILE A 92 -11.54 -20.66 -10.71
CA ILE A 92 -10.93 -19.35 -10.46
C ILE A 92 -10.39 -18.76 -11.76
N PHE A 93 -9.67 -19.56 -12.55
CA PHE A 93 -9.10 -19.13 -13.82
C PHE A 93 -10.16 -18.71 -14.83
N ASP A 94 -11.23 -19.50 -14.98
CA ASP A 94 -12.33 -19.20 -15.91
C ASP A 94 -13.05 -17.89 -15.54
N ARG A 95 -13.26 -17.66 -14.24
CA ARG A 95 -13.82 -16.39 -13.75
C ARG A 95 -12.91 -15.22 -14.07
N TYR A 96 -11.61 -15.38 -13.87
CA TYR A 96 -10.61 -14.34 -14.14
C TYR A 96 -10.55 -14.00 -15.64
N GLN A 97 -10.47 -15.01 -16.53
CA GLN A 97 -10.51 -14.80 -17.99
C GLN A 97 -11.82 -14.12 -18.45
N GLY A 98 -12.94 -14.49 -17.83
CA GLY A 98 -14.24 -13.85 -18.09
C GLY A 98 -14.31 -12.37 -17.70
N GLN A 99 -13.46 -11.92 -16.77
CA GLN A 99 -13.39 -10.51 -16.34
C GLN A 99 -12.52 -9.65 -17.28
N ILE A 100 -11.44 -10.20 -17.82
CA ILE A 100 -10.51 -9.48 -18.71
C ILE A 100 -11.11 -9.30 -20.12
N GLY A 101 -12.03 -10.19 -20.52
CA GLY A 101 -12.41 -10.36 -21.93
C GLY A 101 -13.64 -9.59 -22.45
N ARG A 102 -14.19 -8.59 -21.76
CA ARG A 102 -15.33 -7.82 -22.32
C ARG A 102 -14.98 -6.36 -22.59
N PRO A 103 -14.54 -6.02 -23.82
CA PRO A 103 -14.54 -4.64 -24.25
C PRO A 103 -15.96 -4.08 -24.05
N SER A 104 -16.04 -2.97 -23.31
CA SER A 104 -17.26 -2.21 -23.04
C SER A 104 -17.93 -1.79 -24.35
N GLY A 105 -18.77 -2.66 -24.90
CA GLY A 105 -19.42 -2.46 -26.18
C GLY A 105 -20.72 -3.25 -26.27
N GLY A 106 -21.83 -2.58 -25.96
CA GLY A 106 -23.18 -3.03 -26.35
C GLY A 106 -23.92 -3.84 -25.30
N GLY A 107 -25.04 -3.31 -24.83
CA GLY A 107 -25.88 -3.85 -23.77
C GLY A 107 -26.45 -5.25 -24.01
N GLY A 108 -26.68 -5.94 -22.90
CA GLY A 108 -27.44 -7.19 -22.83
C GLY A 108 -27.45 -7.68 -21.40
N GLY A 109 -28.65 -7.74 -20.80
CA GLY A 109 -28.84 -8.17 -19.41
C GLY A 109 -28.20 -9.54 -19.14
N GLY A 110 -27.26 -9.56 -18.20
CA GLY A 110 -26.66 -10.77 -17.65
C GLY A 110 -26.91 -10.79 -16.15
N SER A 111 -27.76 -11.70 -15.74
CA SER A 111 -28.19 -11.95 -14.35
C SER A 111 -27.00 -12.21 -13.42
N VAL A 112 -27.04 -11.60 -12.24
CA VAL A 112 -26.20 -11.97 -11.10
C VAL A 112 -26.44 -13.45 -10.74
N PRO A 113 -25.41 -14.29 -10.53
CA PRO A 113 -25.61 -15.62 -9.99
C PRO A 113 -26.23 -15.54 -8.60
N LYS A 114 -27.40 -16.16 -8.43
CA LYS A 114 -28.10 -16.27 -7.16
C LYS A 114 -27.29 -17.17 -6.23
N VAL A 115 -26.84 -16.61 -5.11
CA VAL A 115 -26.20 -17.32 -4.00
C VAL A 115 -27.14 -18.43 -3.49
N PRO A 116 -26.65 -19.62 -3.08
CA PRO A 116 -27.51 -20.65 -2.51
C PRO A 116 -28.20 -20.18 -1.23
N GLU A 117 -29.53 -20.20 -1.23
CA GLU A 117 -30.36 -20.10 -0.04
C GLU A 117 -30.22 -21.40 0.78
N GLY A 118 -29.55 -21.33 1.93
CA GLY A 118 -29.45 -22.49 2.81
C GLY A 118 -28.38 -22.43 3.88
N VAL A 119 -28.29 -21.36 4.68
CA VAL A 119 -27.61 -21.43 5.98
C VAL A 119 -28.48 -20.77 7.04
N SER A 120 -28.93 -21.60 7.98
CA SER A 120 -29.85 -21.28 9.06
C SER A 120 -29.23 -20.33 10.08
N ALA A 121 -30.07 -19.44 10.60
CA ALA A 121 -29.73 -18.49 11.63
C ALA A 121 -29.33 -19.20 12.93
N SER A 122 -28.16 -18.86 13.48
CA SER A 122 -27.82 -19.09 14.88
C SER A 122 -27.32 -17.82 15.56
N LYS A 123 -27.99 -17.53 16.67
CA LYS A 123 -27.83 -16.50 17.71
C LYS A 123 -26.56 -15.64 17.76
N LYS A 124 -26.81 -14.32 17.79
CA LYS A 124 -25.94 -13.25 18.31
C LYS A 124 -25.32 -13.59 19.68
N LYS A 125 -24.00 -13.43 19.81
CA LYS A 125 -23.35 -12.82 21.00
C LYS A 125 -21.87 -12.48 20.74
N GLY A 126 -21.45 -11.29 21.18
CA GLY A 126 -20.05 -11.00 21.50
C GLY A 126 -19.26 -10.16 20.49
N ARG A 127 -19.51 -8.84 20.46
CA ARG A 127 -18.68 -7.85 19.76
C ARG A 127 -17.36 -7.67 20.52
N ARG A 128 -16.22 -8.14 19.98
CA ARG A 128 -14.87 -7.78 20.45
C ARG A 128 -14.22 -6.83 19.45
N LYS A 129 -13.69 -5.71 19.97
CA LYS A 129 -13.05 -4.64 19.20
C LYS A 129 -11.63 -5.07 18.78
N THR A 130 -11.34 -5.07 17.49
CA THR A 130 -9.98 -5.07 16.94
C THR A 130 -9.40 -3.66 17.06
N LYS A 131 -8.14 -3.56 17.52
CA LYS A 131 -7.42 -2.29 17.68
C LYS A 131 -6.70 -1.97 16.38
N GLU A 132 -7.32 -1.11 15.59
CA GLU A 132 -6.67 -0.34 14.54
C GLU A 132 -5.75 0.69 15.22
N THR A 133 -4.45 0.69 14.88
CA THR A 133 -3.52 1.66 15.48
C THR A 133 -3.45 2.87 14.56
N THR A 134 -4.40 3.76 14.76
CA THR A 134 -4.43 5.12 14.21
C THR A 134 -3.16 5.86 14.67
N VAL A 135 -2.46 6.56 13.78
CA VAL A 135 -1.49 7.60 14.18
C VAL A 135 -2.23 8.53 15.12
N SER A 136 -1.90 8.48 16.40
CA SER A 136 -2.73 9.15 17.39
C SER A 136 -2.53 10.65 17.21
N GLY A 137 -3.61 11.44 17.28
CA GLY A 137 -3.51 12.90 17.21
C GLY A 137 -2.54 13.49 18.24
N ARG A 138 -2.11 12.72 19.26
CA ARG A 138 -1.09 13.12 20.24
C ARG A 138 0.33 13.15 19.67
N ASP A 139 0.67 12.30 18.71
CA ASP A 139 2.02 12.26 18.15
C ASP A 139 2.25 13.43 17.20
N LEU A 140 1.23 13.75 16.39
CA LEU A 140 1.20 14.98 15.59
C LEU A 140 1.24 16.23 16.47
N LEU A 141 0.51 16.24 17.59
CA LEU A 141 0.53 17.34 18.56
C LEU A 141 1.93 17.60 19.11
N LYS A 142 2.66 16.55 19.50
CA LYS A 142 4.04 16.69 20.02
C LYS A 142 4.97 17.28 18.97
N ALA A 143 4.85 16.87 17.71
CA ALA A 143 5.65 17.41 16.62
C ALA A 143 5.36 18.90 16.39
N ILE A 144 4.07 19.29 16.34
CA ILE A 144 3.67 20.68 16.15
C ILE A 144 4.14 21.55 17.33
N LEU A 145 3.97 21.09 18.56
CA LEU A 145 4.39 21.83 19.76
C LEU A 145 5.91 21.93 19.90
N ALA A 146 6.67 20.95 19.41
CA ALA A 146 8.13 21.01 19.42
C ALA A 146 8.69 22.04 18.42
N ILE A 147 7.95 22.33 17.35
CA ILE A 147 8.36 23.27 16.29
C ILE A 147 7.87 24.69 16.60
N ALA A 148 6.70 24.83 17.22
CA ALA A 148 6.09 26.11 17.48
C ALA A 148 6.70 26.80 18.72
N GLY A 149 7.67 27.69 18.50
CA GLY A 149 8.20 28.59 19.54
C GLY A 149 7.29 29.79 19.85
N GLU A 150 6.32 30.11 18.98
CA GLU A 150 5.41 31.26 19.08
C GLU A 150 3.96 30.87 18.71
N SER A 151 3.02 31.83 18.74
CA SER A 151 1.65 31.62 18.25
C SER A 151 1.66 31.24 16.77
N TYR A 152 1.08 30.08 16.44
CA TYR A 152 1.05 29.54 15.10
C TYR A 152 -0.39 29.26 14.66
N GLU A 153 -0.62 29.19 13.36
CA GLU A 153 -1.86 28.67 12.79
C GLU A 153 -1.49 27.63 11.72
N ALA A 154 -1.93 26.39 11.90
CA ALA A 154 -1.53 25.28 11.04
C ALA A 154 -2.60 24.94 9.99
N THR A 155 -2.17 24.71 8.74
CA THR A 155 -2.97 23.97 7.76
C THR A 155 -2.49 22.53 7.74
N VAL A 156 -3.37 21.59 8.07
CA VAL A 156 -3.04 20.17 8.23
C VAL A 156 -3.59 19.40 7.03
N TYR A 157 -2.69 18.75 6.31
CA TYR A 157 -3.01 17.87 5.20
C TYR A 157 -2.90 16.42 5.69
N VAL A 158 -3.95 15.63 5.51
CA VAL A 158 -4.00 14.23 5.94
C VAL A 158 -4.36 13.35 4.77
N ASP A 159 -3.45 12.48 4.37
CA ASP A 159 -3.69 11.54 3.29
C ASP A 159 -4.78 10.51 3.64
N GLY A 160 -5.55 10.13 2.62
CA GLY A 160 -6.64 9.16 2.70
C GLY A 160 -7.87 9.62 3.49
N MET A 161 -7.89 10.86 4.02
CA MET A 161 -8.93 11.30 4.94
C MET A 161 -10.18 11.81 4.21
N GLN A 162 -11.31 11.13 4.42
CA GLN A 162 -12.59 11.53 3.83
C GLN A 162 -13.07 12.86 4.40
N ARG A 163 -13.88 13.60 3.63
CA ARG A 163 -14.42 14.91 4.04
C ARG A 163 -15.20 14.87 5.35
N THR A 164 -15.86 13.75 5.64
CA THR A 164 -16.57 13.50 6.90
C THR A 164 -15.62 13.33 8.08
N GLU A 165 -14.48 12.67 7.87
CA GLU A 165 -13.43 12.42 8.88
C GLU A 165 -12.64 13.69 9.20
N GLN A 166 -12.41 14.56 8.21
CA GLN A 166 -11.73 15.86 8.39
C GLN A 166 -12.35 16.70 9.51
N ARG A 167 -13.68 16.70 9.63
CA ARG A 167 -14.39 17.46 10.68
C ARG A 167 -14.13 16.88 12.08
N ALA A 168 -14.19 15.56 12.20
CA ALA A 168 -13.92 14.87 13.47
C ALA A 168 -12.46 15.04 13.89
N PHE A 169 -11.55 14.95 12.93
CA PHE A 169 -10.12 15.16 13.13
C PHE A 169 -9.80 16.60 13.55
N ALA A 170 -10.33 17.59 12.84
CA ALA A 170 -10.22 19.00 13.20
C ALA A 170 -10.75 19.28 14.63
N ALA A 171 -11.89 18.69 15.00
CA ALA A 171 -12.43 18.81 16.35
C ALA A 171 -11.49 18.18 17.40
N GLY A 172 -10.84 17.07 17.07
CA GLY A 172 -9.80 16.45 17.90
C GLY A 172 -8.60 17.36 18.13
N LEU A 173 -8.08 17.98 17.06
CA LEU A 173 -6.96 18.91 17.15
C LEU A 173 -7.29 20.16 17.99
N ARG A 174 -8.50 20.71 17.84
CA ARG A 174 -8.95 21.86 18.67
C ARG A 174 -9.06 21.52 20.15
N LYS A 175 -9.54 20.31 20.48
CA LYS A 175 -9.58 19.82 21.88
C LYS A 175 -8.18 19.70 22.49
N LEU A 176 -7.16 19.56 21.65
CA LEU A 176 -5.76 19.51 22.03
C LEU A 176 -5.10 20.90 22.01
N HIS A 177 -5.87 21.98 21.88
CA HIS A 177 -5.41 23.37 21.81
C HIS A 177 -4.47 23.67 20.62
N VAL A 178 -4.55 22.90 19.54
CA VAL A 178 -3.87 23.23 18.28
C VAL A 178 -4.67 24.30 17.55
N GLN A 179 -4.01 25.41 17.22
CA GLN A 179 -4.59 26.45 16.38
C GLN A 179 -4.54 25.99 14.92
N ILE A 180 -5.68 25.51 14.42
CA ILE A 180 -5.83 25.01 13.05
C ILE A 180 -6.62 25.99 12.17
N ARG A 181 -6.01 26.39 11.06
CA ARG A 181 -6.68 27.16 9.99
C ARG A 181 -7.62 26.28 9.21
N LEU A 182 -7.09 25.14 8.76
CA LEU A 182 -7.76 24.27 7.81
C LEU A 182 -7.23 22.84 7.95
N VAL A 183 -8.13 21.87 7.84
CA VAL A 183 -7.79 20.45 7.67
C VAL A 183 -8.26 20.04 6.29
N ARG A 184 -7.37 19.49 5.47
CA ARG A 184 -7.72 18.92 4.17
C ARG A 184 -7.30 17.45 4.13
N GLY A 185 -8.16 16.63 3.55
CA GLY A 185 -7.77 15.31 3.08
C GLY A 185 -6.93 15.49 1.82
N LEU A 186 -5.78 14.82 1.75
CA LEU A 186 -5.10 14.60 0.49
C LEU A 186 -5.72 13.36 -0.15
N THR A 187 -6.06 13.50 -1.41
CA THR A 187 -6.29 12.34 -2.26
C THR A 187 -5.00 12.21 -3.06
N ASP A 188 -4.13 11.28 -2.70
CA ASP A 188 -2.80 11.06 -3.30
C ASP A 188 -2.79 10.99 -4.84
N GLN A 189 -3.95 10.78 -5.45
CA GLN A 189 -4.09 10.73 -6.90
C GLN A 189 -4.30 12.08 -7.59
N ALA A 190 -4.57 13.17 -6.88
CA ALA A 190 -5.05 14.42 -7.50
C ALA A 190 -4.22 15.68 -7.21
N ASP A 191 -3.25 15.65 -6.30
CA ASP A 191 -2.48 16.88 -6.01
C ASP A 191 -1.19 16.93 -6.84
N GLU A 192 -1.27 17.67 -7.95
CA GLU A 192 -0.17 17.94 -8.88
C GLU A 192 1.06 18.51 -8.17
N PHE A 193 0.86 19.23 -7.06
CA PHE A 193 1.97 19.79 -6.28
C PHE A 193 2.74 18.73 -5.49
N ILE A 194 2.06 17.68 -4.99
CA ILE A 194 2.74 16.58 -4.28
C ILE A 194 3.56 15.78 -5.28
N ARG A 195 3.01 15.49 -6.46
CA ARG A 195 3.76 14.81 -7.54
C ARG A 195 4.94 15.63 -8.01
N LEU A 196 4.77 16.95 -8.14
CA LEU A 196 5.87 17.84 -8.47
C LEU A 196 6.93 17.85 -7.38
N ALA A 197 6.53 17.91 -6.10
CA ALA A 197 7.47 17.88 -4.99
C ALA A 197 8.27 16.57 -4.94
N ASP A 198 7.62 15.42 -5.13
CA ASP A 198 8.28 14.12 -5.16
C ASP A 198 9.20 13.99 -6.38
N ALA A 199 8.77 14.46 -7.56
CA ALA A 199 9.61 14.49 -8.76
C ALA A 199 10.85 15.39 -8.58
N VAL A 200 10.69 16.56 -7.96
CA VAL A 200 11.80 17.47 -7.64
C VAL A 200 12.74 16.84 -6.60
N ALA A 201 12.21 16.17 -5.58
CA ALA A 201 13.01 15.48 -4.58
C ALA A 201 13.80 14.31 -5.19
N GLY A 202 13.17 13.52 -6.06
CA GLY A 202 13.81 12.44 -6.82
C GLY A 202 14.92 12.98 -7.72
N PHE A 203 14.63 14.03 -8.49
CA PHE A 203 15.61 14.73 -9.33
C PHE A 203 16.85 15.17 -8.55
N LEU A 204 16.66 15.81 -7.38
CA LEU A 204 17.76 16.26 -6.53
C LEU A 204 18.57 15.09 -5.98
N ARG A 205 17.89 14.04 -5.50
CA ARG A 205 18.54 12.83 -5.00
C ARG A 205 19.42 12.20 -6.07
N ASP A 206 18.91 11.98 -7.27
CA ASP A 206 19.64 11.31 -8.35
C ASP A 206 20.89 12.12 -8.76
N ALA A 207 20.76 13.45 -8.81
CA ALA A 207 21.91 14.33 -9.04
C ALA A 207 22.98 14.22 -7.94
N MET A 208 22.57 14.09 -6.66
CA MET A 208 23.48 13.93 -5.53
C MET A 208 24.11 12.53 -5.45
N GLU A 209 23.37 11.50 -5.86
CA GLU A 209 23.82 10.10 -5.84
C GLU A 209 24.77 9.75 -6.99
N GLY A 210 24.91 10.62 -7.98
CA GLY A 210 25.98 10.53 -8.95
C GLY A 210 25.54 10.48 -10.40
N ASP A 211 24.24 10.54 -10.70
CA ASP A 211 23.74 10.48 -12.07
C ASP A 211 24.26 11.68 -12.89
N GLU A 212 25.01 11.39 -13.95
CA GLU A 212 25.72 12.39 -14.74
C GLU A 212 24.80 13.32 -15.53
N ASP A 213 23.62 12.86 -15.94
CA ASP A 213 22.68 13.68 -16.67
C ASP A 213 21.86 14.56 -15.72
N MET A 214 21.46 14.02 -14.56
CA MET A 214 20.79 14.80 -13.52
C MET A 214 21.71 15.86 -12.91
N LYS A 215 23.00 15.58 -12.72
CA LYS A 215 23.99 16.60 -12.31
C LYS A 215 24.08 17.78 -13.27
N LYS A 216 24.06 17.53 -14.59
CA LYS A 216 24.10 18.60 -15.60
C LYS A 216 22.85 19.47 -15.51
N LEU A 217 21.67 18.85 -15.39
CA LEU A 217 20.40 19.56 -15.23
C LEU A 217 20.37 20.36 -13.92
N TYR A 218 20.84 19.78 -12.82
CA TYR A 218 20.93 20.45 -11.52
C TYR A 218 21.84 21.68 -11.59
N SER A 219 23.01 21.55 -12.23
CA SER A 219 23.93 22.67 -12.44
C SER A 219 23.31 23.80 -13.25
N ARG A 220 22.48 23.48 -14.27
CA ARG A 220 21.72 24.47 -15.03
C ARG A 220 20.63 25.13 -14.19
N ALA A 221 19.93 24.36 -13.36
CA ALA A 221 18.90 24.86 -12.46
C ALA A 221 19.47 25.86 -11.44
N LEU A 222 20.63 25.56 -10.86
CA LEU A 222 21.37 26.49 -9.98
C LEU A 222 21.80 27.76 -10.74
N LYS A 223 22.39 27.61 -11.93
CA LYS A 223 22.85 28.74 -12.75
C LYS A 223 21.72 29.70 -13.12
N ASN A 224 20.51 29.17 -13.32
CA ASN A 224 19.32 29.94 -13.67
C ASN A 224 18.50 30.38 -12.45
N SER A 225 18.99 30.16 -11.22
CA SER A 225 18.29 30.50 -9.98
C SER A 225 16.88 29.87 -9.86
N ILE A 226 16.68 28.70 -10.49
CA ILE A 226 15.47 27.90 -10.32
C ILE A 226 15.50 27.19 -8.96
N ILE A 227 16.70 26.81 -8.52
CA ILE A 227 16.97 26.21 -7.22
C ILE A 227 18.04 27.07 -6.55
N ASN A 228 17.85 27.38 -5.27
CA ASN A 228 18.82 28.10 -4.46
C ASN A 228 19.57 27.11 -3.58
N LYS A 229 20.86 27.34 -3.40
CA LYS A 229 21.69 26.60 -2.45
C LYS A 229 21.72 27.44 -1.18
N ASP A 230 20.96 27.01 -0.17
CA ASP A 230 21.05 27.56 1.18
C ASP A 230 22.42 27.29 1.81
#